data_AF-A0A0G1DCQ6-F1
#
_entry.id   AF-A0A0G1DCQ6-F1
#
_cell.length_a   1.000
_cell.length_b   1.000
_cell.length_c   1.000
_cell.angle_alpha   90.00
_cell.angle_beta   90.00
_cell.angle_gamma   90.00
#
_symmetry.space_group_name_H-M   'P 1'
#
loop_
_entity.id
_entity.type
_entity.pdbx_description
1 polymer ?
#
loop_
_entity_poly.entity_id
_entity_poly.type
_entity_poly.pdbx_seq_one_letter_code
_entity_poly.pdbx_strand_id
1 'polypeptide(L)'
;MERLNQKLASAQKALMRFEEALVKMEAQGEISDYELIRDSVIQRFEFTYEMTWRLLRLFLEKVKLVSLDQLTSPRQIFRVAAQVNILSSADLKIVSDIIEDRNKTTHTYDEEVAEEIAHKLRLYADFMKSIIEQTFLSYYYILRYDSVCAKSAHPEYFFEEKMYRGRIAVNNFW
;
A
#
# COMPACT_ATOMS: atom_id res chain seq x y z
N MET A 1 -8.69 -16.25 -4.25
CA MET A 1 -8.82 -15.38 -5.42
C MET A 1 -9.77 -14.24 -5.13
N GLU A 2 -11.03 -14.53 -4.84
CA GLU A 2 -12.06 -13.52 -4.58
C GLU A 2 -11.76 -12.56 -3.42
N ARG A 3 -11.23 -13.06 -2.30
CA ARG A 3 -10.89 -12.22 -1.13
C ARG A 3 -9.83 -11.15 -1.43
N LEU A 4 -8.82 -11.44 -2.25
CA LEU A 4 -7.78 -10.44 -2.57
C LEU A 4 -8.31 -9.40 -3.56
N ASN A 5 -9.10 -9.82 -4.55
CA ASN A 5 -9.78 -8.91 -5.48
C ASN A 5 -10.69 -7.93 -4.73
N GLN A 6 -11.46 -8.44 -3.76
CA GLN A 6 -12.32 -7.60 -2.90
C GLN A 6 -11.50 -6.58 -2.08
N LYS A 7 -10.36 -7.01 -1.51
CA LYS A 7 -9.47 -6.11 -0.76
C LYS A 7 -8.82 -5.06 -1.65
N LEU A 8 -8.41 -5.45 -2.85
CA LEU A 8 -7.86 -4.53 -3.84
C LEU A 8 -8.90 -3.46 -4.22
N ALA A 9 -10.11 -3.87 -4.58
CA ALA A 9 -11.19 -2.95 -4.93
C ALA A 9 -11.54 -2.01 -3.75
N SER A 10 -11.51 -2.52 -2.52
CA SER A 10 -11.72 -1.71 -1.32
C SER A 10 -10.62 -0.66 -1.12
N ALA A 11 -9.35 -1.05 -1.30
CA ALA A 11 -8.21 -0.14 -1.19
C ALA A 11 -8.21 0.93 -2.30
N GLN A 12 -8.51 0.55 -3.54
CA GLN A 12 -8.66 1.49 -4.66
C GLN A 12 -9.79 2.50 -4.42
N LYS A 13 -10.94 2.04 -3.92
CA LYS A 13 -12.06 2.93 -3.56
C LYS A 13 -11.68 3.88 -2.43
N ALA A 14 -10.98 3.39 -1.41
CA ALA A 14 -10.50 4.22 -0.31
C ALA A 14 -9.55 5.32 -0.80
N LEU A 15 -8.55 4.93 -1.60
CA LEU A 15 -7.59 5.85 -2.22
C LEU A 15 -8.26 6.89 -3.09
N MET A 16 -9.20 6.50 -3.95
CA MET A 16 -9.96 7.44 -4.79
C MET A 16 -10.67 8.50 -3.95
N ARG A 17 -11.33 8.10 -2.85
CA ARG A 17 -11.99 9.03 -1.93
C ARG A 17 -10.99 9.94 -1.22
N PHE A 18 -9.78 9.45 -0.93
CA PHE A 18 -8.70 10.22 -0.34
C PHE A 18 -8.15 11.27 -1.31
N GLU A 19 -7.81 10.88 -2.55
CA GLU A 19 -7.35 11.78 -3.61
C GLU A 19 -8.39 12.88 -3.92
N GLU A 20 -9.68 12.53 -4.00
CA GLU A 20 -10.75 13.52 -4.21
C GLU A 20 -10.87 14.53 -3.08
N ALA A 21 -10.68 14.11 -1.83
CA ALA A 21 -10.73 15.01 -0.68
C ALA A 21 -9.51 15.92 -0.65
N LEU A 22 -8.32 15.41 -0.99
CA LEU A 22 -7.10 16.21 -1.13
C LEU A 22 -7.27 17.31 -2.17
N VAL A 23 -7.83 17.00 -3.34
CA VAL A 23 -8.10 18.02 -4.37
C VAL A 23 -9.02 19.12 -3.85
N LYS A 24 -10.04 18.77 -3.05
CA LYS A 24 -10.94 19.76 -2.45
C LYS A 24 -10.23 20.63 -1.40
N MET A 25 -9.38 20.02 -0.57
CA MET A 25 -8.60 20.72 0.45
C MET A 25 -7.63 21.72 -0.20
N GLU A 26 -6.90 21.30 -1.22
CA GLU A 26 -5.94 22.15 -1.95
C GLU A 26 -6.62 23.29 -2.71
N ALA A 27 -7.85 23.08 -3.17
CA ALA A 27 -8.62 24.10 -3.88
C ALA A 27 -9.24 25.17 -2.96
N GLN A 28 -9.31 24.94 -1.64
CA GLN A 28 -10.02 25.81 -0.71
C GLN A 28 -9.21 27.04 -0.24
N GLY A 29 -7.88 27.02 -0.24
CA GLY A 29 -7.09 28.13 0.34
C GLY A 29 -7.50 28.43 1.80
N GLU A 30 -7.46 29.70 2.23
CA GLU A 30 -7.88 30.16 3.57
C GLU A 30 -9.40 30.48 3.66
N ILE A 31 -10.26 29.53 3.28
CA ILE A 31 -11.73 29.69 3.34
C ILE A 31 -12.30 29.03 4.61
N SER A 32 -13.51 29.46 5.03
CA SER A 32 -14.19 29.08 6.29
C SER A 32 -14.36 27.58 6.54
N ASP A 33 -14.23 26.72 5.52
CA ASP A 33 -14.51 25.29 5.62
C ASP A 33 -13.24 24.42 5.59
N TYR A 34 -12.05 25.04 5.59
CA TYR A 34 -10.77 24.34 5.46
C TYR A 34 -10.57 23.29 6.57
N GLU A 35 -10.77 23.64 7.85
CA GLU A 35 -10.62 22.74 8.99
C GLU A 35 -11.51 21.48 8.85
N LEU A 36 -12.79 21.67 8.50
CA LEU A 36 -13.74 20.58 8.29
C LEU A 36 -13.30 19.66 7.14
N ILE A 37 -12.77 20.24 6.06
CA ILE A 37 -12.28 19.48 4.91
C ILE A 37 -10.99 18.74 5.27
N ARG A 38 -10.05 19.41 5.96
CA ARG A 38 -8.80 18.81 6.43
C ARG A 38 -9.06 17.61 7.31
N ASP A 39 -9.93 17.71 8.31
CA ASP A 39 -10.27 16.61 9.20
C ASP A 39 -10.89 15.43 8.42
N SER A 40 -11.74 15.75 7.45
CA SER A 40 -12.32 14.79 6.51
C SER A 40 -11.25 14.10 5.64
N VAL A 41 -10.17 14.79 5.28
CA VAL A 41 -9.02 14.26 4.54
C VAL A 41 -8.14 13.37 5.44
N ILE A 42 -7.88 13.79 6.68
CA ILE A 42 -7.15 13.00 7.69
C ILE A 42 -7.87 11.67 7.97
N GLN A 43 -9.20 11.71 8.13
CA GLN A 43 -9.98 10.48 8.32
C GLN A 43 -9.85 9.52 7.12
N ARG A 44 -9.75 10.05 5.89
CA ARG A 44 -9.54 9.28 4.67
C ARG A 44 -8.15 8.69 4.58
N PHE A 45 -7.15 9.43 5.03
CA PHE A 45 -5.81 8.92 5.21
C PHE A 45 -5.80 7.70 6.13
N GLU A 46 -6.42 7.77 7.32
CA GLU A 46 -6.43 6.66 8.28
C GLU A 46 -7.00 5.36 7.70
N PHE A 47 -8.19 5.42 7.10
CA PHE A 47 -8.81 4.21 6.57
C PHE A 47 -8.11 3.73 5.29
N THR A 48 -7.52 4.63 4.50
CA THR A 48 -6.77 4.24 3.28
C THR A 48 -5.47 3.54 3.67
N TYR A 49 -4.77 4.05 4.67
CA TYR A 49 -3.65 3.37 5.31
C TYR A 49 -4.05 1.97 5.77
N GLU A 50 -5.16 1.85 6.52
CA GLU A 50 -5.64 0.58 7.06
C GLU A 50 -5.94 -0.44 5.95
N MET A 51 -6.57 -0.01 4.85
CA MET A 51 -6.84 -0.87 3.71
C MET A 51 -5.55 -1.27 2.97
N THR A 52 -4.59 -0.36 2.86
CA THR A 52 -3.34 -0.56 2.11
C THR A 52 -2.48 -1.64 2.75
N TRP A 53 -2.19 -1.54 4.05
CA TRP A 53 -1.35 -2.55 4.72
C TRP A 53 -2.08 -3.90 4.84
N ARG A 54 -3.42 -3.91 4.98
CA ARG A 54 -4.22 -5.15 4.98
C ARG A 54 -4.23 -5.84 3.62
N LEU A 55 -4.29 -5.07 2.52
CA LEU A 55 -4.14 -5.58 1.16
C LEU A 55 -2.76 -6.24 0.99
N LEU A 56 -1.71 -5.52 1.37
CA LEU A 56 -0.33 -5.99 1.27
C LEU A 56 -0.10 -7.26 2.10
N ARG A 57 -0.65 -7.34 3.32
CA ARG A 57 -0.61 -8.55 4.14
C ARG A 57 -1.22 -9.76 3.43
N LEU A 58 -2.42 -9.59 2.89
CA LEU A 58 -3.14 -10.67 2.21
C LEU A 58 -2.43 -11.09 0.92
N PHE A 59 -1.81 -10.14 0.22
CA PHE A 59 -0.96 -10.45 -0.92
C PHE A 59 0.26 -11.28 -0.52
N LEU A 60 1.01 -10.85 0.50
CA LEU A 60 2.21 -11.54 0.99
C LEU A 60 1.93 -12.97 1.47
N GLU A 61 0.78 -13.19 2.12
CA GLU A 61 0.29 -14.54 2.44
C GLU A 61 0.05 -15.37 1.17
N LYS A 62 -0.59 -14.79 0.15
CA LYS A 62 -0.95 -15.50 -1.08
C LYS A 62 0.27 -15.98 -1.85
N VAL A 63 1.34 -15.19 -1.86
CA VAL A 63 2.60 -15.56 -2.48
C VAL A 63 3.45 -16.51 -1.62
N LYS A 64 2.91 -16.97 -0.48
CA LYS A 64 3.57 -17.87 0.49
C LYS A 64 4.94 -17.38 0.96
N LEU A 65 5.17 -16.06 0.90
CA LEU A 65 6.43 -15.47 1.35
C LEU A 65 6.47 -15.41 2.88
N VAL A 66 5.31 -15.29 3.53
CA VAL A 66 5.20 -15.31 5.00
C VAL A 66 3.84 -15.88 5.43
N SER A 67 3.81 -16.61 6.55
CA SER A 67 2.57 -17.07 7.18
C SER A 67 1.90 -15.93 7.98
N LEU A 68 0.56 -15.85 7.95
CA LEU A 68 -0.19 -14.73 8.55
C LEU A 68 0.00 -14.53 10.05
N ASP A 69 0.34 -15.60 10.76
CA ASP A 69 0.66 -15.63 12.19
C ASP A 69 1.95 -14.88 12.52
N GLN A 70 2.87 -14.74 11.55
CA GLN A 70 4.14 -14.03 11.72
C GLN A 70 4.05 -12.53 11.42
N LEU A 71 2.99 -12.07 10.75
CA LEU A 71 2.79 -10.67 10.36
C LEU A 71 1.55 -10.06 11.03
N THR A 72 1.74 -9.50 12.23
CA THR A 72 0.66 -8.90 13.03
C THR A 72 0.66 -7.38 13.02
N SER A 73 1.76 -6.74 12.59
CA SER A 73 1.87 -5.27 12.57
C SER A 73 2.13 -4.70 11.17
N PRO A 74 1.61 -3.49 10.86
CA PRO A 74 1.90 -2.79 9.60
C PRO A 74 3.40 -2.64 9.34
N ARG A 75 4.18 -2.33 10.39
CA ARG A 75 5.64 -2.14 10.28
C ARG A 75 6.35 -3.41 9.80
N GLN A 76 5.96 -4.59 10.29
CA GLN A 76 6.52 -5.86 9.80
C GLN A 76 6.14 -6.12 8.33
N ILE A 77 4.88 -5.84 7.98
CA ILE A 77 4.35 -6.08 6.63
C ILE A 77 5.11 -5.23 5.60
N PHE A 78 5.32 -3.95 5.87
CA PHE A 78 6.08 -3.09 4.96
C PHE A 78 7.56 -3.49 4.86
N ARG A 79 8.18 -3.96 5.96
CA ARG A 79 9.55 -4.50 5.91
C ARG A 79 9.67 -5.72 5.01
N VAL A 80 8.74 -6.66 5.13
CA VAL A 80 8.70 -7.84 4.25
C VAL A 80 8.46 -7.42 2.81
N ALA A 81 7.54 -6.48 2.57
CA ALA A 81 7.30 -5.96 1.23
C ALA A 81 8.57 -5.35 0.59
N ALA A 82 9.42 -4.71 1.39
CA ALA A 82 10.73 -4.25 0.93
C ALA A 82 11.71 -5.40 0.64
N GLN A 83 11.74 -6.45 1.46
CA GLN A 83 12.59 -7.63 1.25
C GLN A 83 12.27 -8.37 -0.05
N VAL A 84 11.02 -8.29 -0.50
CA VAL A 84 10.51 -8.96 -1.72
C VAL A 84 10.38 -7.99 -2.90
N ASN A 85 11.00 -6.80 -2.79
CA ASN A 85 11.05 -5.74 -3.81
C ASN A 85 9.68 -5.24 -4.32
N ILE A 86 8.64 -5.30 -3.49
CA ILE A 86 7.41 -4.50 -3.68
C ILE A 86 7.67 -3.06 -3.23
N LEU A 87 8.62 -2.87 -2.31
CA LEU A 87 9.09 -1.55 -1.89
C LEU A 87 10.60 -1.50 -2.00
N SER A 88 11.13 -0.32 -2.21
CA SER A 88 12.56 -0.06 -2.10
C SER A 88 12.95 0.19 -0.63
N SER A 89 14.25 0.15 -0.35
CA SER A 89 14.77 0.56 0.95
C SER A 89 14.54 2.05 1.24
N ALA A 90 14.51 2.90 0.21
CA ALA A 90 14.23 4.33 0.35
C ALA A 90 12.78 4.59 0.80
N ASP A 91 11.85 3.75 0.34
CA ASP A 91 10.42 3.84 0.70
C ASP A 91 10.16 3.59 2.19
N LEU A 92 11.05 2.85 2.87
CA LEU A 92 10.90 2.55 4.30
C LEU A 92 10.94 3.80 5.19
N LYS A 93 11.56 4.90 4.73
CA LYS A 93 11.51 6.18 5.44
C LYS A 93 10.09 6.74 5.42
N ILE A 94 9.48 6.82 4.23
CA ILE A 94 8.10 7.29 4.05
C ILE A 94 7.12 6.42 4.85
N VAL A 95 7.34 5.09 4.87
CA VAL A 95 6.56 4.18 5.70
C VAL A 95 6.64 4.53 7.18
N SER A 96 7.83 4.88 7.70
CA SER A 96 7.97 5.27 9.10
C SER A 96 7.16 6.53 9.40
N ASP A 97 7.29 7.54 8.55
CA ASP A 97 6.58 8.83 8.68
C ASP A 97 5.06 8.62 8.66
N ILE A 98 4.54 7.81 7.72
CA ILE A 98 3.13 7.43 7.65
C ILE A 98 2.64 6.75 8.92
N ILE A 99 3.38 5.79 9.46
CA ILE A 99 2.97 5.05 10.66
C ILE A 99 2.92 5.98 11.87
N GLU A 100 3.91 6.86 12.00
CA GLU A 100 4.00 7.82 13.10
C GLU A 100 2.87 8.84 13.02
N ASP A 101 2.63 9.44 11.85
CA ASP A 101 1.54 10.40 11.67
C ASP A 101 0.17 9.74 11.84
N ARG A 102 -0.02 8.49 11.38
CA ARG A 102 -1.26 7.76 11.65
C ARG A 102 -1.49 7.56 13.14
N ASN A 103 -0.45 7.34 13.94
CA ASN A 103 -0.64 7.26 15.38
C ASN A 103 -0.99 8.63 15.99
N LYS A 104 -0.43 9.71 15.44
CA LYS A 104 -0.72 11.08 15.85
C LYS A 104 -2.14 11.54 15.48
N THR A 105 -2.85 10.90 14.55
CA THR A 105 -4.20 11.36 14.15
C THR A 105 -5.21 11.34 15.30
N THR A 106 -5.00 10.52 16.33
CA THR A 106 -5.82 10.55 17.56
C THR A 106 -5.71 11.87 18.35
N HIS A 107 -4.71 12.69 18.01
CA HIS A 107 -4.43 13.99 18.60
C HIS A 107 -4.80 15.17 17.69
N THR A 108 -5.53 14.95 16.57
CA THR A 108 -5.86 16.03 15.62
C THR A 108 -6.90 17.02 16.12
N TYR A 109 -7.33 16.92 17.38
CA TYR A 109 -8.00 18.03 18.08
C TYR A 109 -7.02 19.17 18.38
N ASP A 110 -5.71 18.90 18.36
CA ASP A 110 -4.66 19.90 18.32
C ASP A 110 -4.44 20.33 16.86
N GLU A 111 -4.71 21.61 16.61
CA GLU A 111 -4.66 22.23 15.30
C GLU A 111 -3.26 22.15 14.68
N GLU A 112 -2.20 22.30 15.48
CA GLU A 112 -0.82 22.24 14.99
C GLU A 112 -0.49 20.83 14.49
N VAL A 113 -0.97 19.80 15.20
CA VAL A 113 -0.80 18.39 14.81
C VAL A 113 -1.58 18.09 13.53
N ALA A 114 -2.81 18.58 13.42
CA ALA A 114 -3.65 18.37 12.25
C ALA A 114 -3.05 19.02 10.99
N GLU A 115 -2.54 20.26 11.10
CA GLU A 115 -1.81 20.92 10.02
C GLU A 115 -0.53 20.17 9.64
N GLU A 116 0.30 19.79 10.61
CA GLU A 116 1.54 19.05 10.36
C GLU A 116 1.27 17.81 9.49
N ILE A 117 0.22 17.05 9.83
CA ILE A 117 -0.20 15.86 9.08
C ILE A 117 -0.73 16.28 7.70
N ALA A 118 -1.61 17.28 7.62
CA ALA A 118 -2.23 17.74 6.38
C ALA A 118 -1.22 18.07 5.27
N HIS A 119 -0.11 18.73 5.63
CA HIS A 119 0.99 19.05 4.71
C HIS A 119 1.65 17.83 4.04
N LYS A 120 1.53 16.64 4.65
CA LYS A 120 2.15 15.39 4.17
C LYS A 120 1.19 14.48 3.42
N LEU A 121 -0.12 14.74 3.49
CA LEU A 121 -1.15 13.80 3.00
C LEU A 121 -1.08 13.54 1.50
N ARG A 122 -0.66 14.52 0.68
CA ARG A 122 -0.45 14.33 -0.76
C ARG A 122 0.62 13.27 -1.04
N LEU A 123 1.79 13.40 -0.39
CA LEU A 123 2.87 12.41 -0.49
C LEU A 123 2.40 11.02 -0.06
N TYR A 124 1.59 10.95 1.01
CA TYR A 124 1.07 9.67 1.52
C TYR A 124 0.06 9.03 0.58
N ALA A 125 -0.80 9.82 -0.07
CA ALA A 125 -1.71 9.32 -1.09
C ALA A 125 -0.95 8.72 -2.27
N ASP A 126 0.03 9.46 -2.81
CA ASP A 126 0.84 9.01 -3.95
C ASP A 126 1.64 7.75 -3.61
N PHE A 127 2.18 7.68 -2.40
CA PHE A 127 2.89 6.50 -1.92
C PHE A 127 1.97 5.29 -1.77
N MET A 128 0.80 5.44 -1.13
CA MET A 128 -0.17 4.34 -1.00
C MET A 128 -0.71 3.88 -2.35
N LYS A 129 -0.91 4.80 -3.30
CA LYS A 129 -1.24 4.48 -4.68
C LYS A 129 -0.20 3.58 -5.31
N SER A 130 1.08 3.93 -5.19
CA SER A 130 2.18 3.12 -5.72
C SER A 130 2.17 1.70 -5.15
N ILE A 131 1.91 1.53 -3.85
CA ILE A 131 1.80 0.23 -3.20
C ILE A 131 0.64 -0.59 -3.77
N ILE A 132 -0.54 0.02 -3.91
CA ILE A 132 -1.75 -0.63 -4.42
C ILE A 132 -1.52 -1.08 -5.87
N GLU A 133 -0.93 -0.22 -6.70
CA GLU A 133 -0.62 -0.52 -8.10
C GLU A 133 0.43 -1.63 -8.24
N GLN A 134 1.53 -1.56 -7.48
CA GLN A 134 2.57 -2.59 -7.49
C GLN A 134 2.04 -3.93 -6.99
N THR A 135 1.18 -3.92 -5.98
CA THR A 135 0.51 -5.14 -5.48
C THR A 135 -0.41 -5.73 -6.55
N PHE A 136 -1.20 -4.90 -7.24
CA PHE A 136 -2.06 -5.34 -8.33
C PHE A 136 -1.27 -5.95 -9.49
N LEU A 137 -0.23 -5.26 -9.96
CA LEU A 137 0.62 -5.74 -11.05
C LEU A 137 1.27 -7.07 -10.66
N SER A 138 1.89 -7.14 -9.48
CA SER A 138 2.54 -8.37 -8.99
C SER A 138 1.56 -9.54 -8.91
N TYR A 139 0.34 -9.29 -8.42
CA TYR A 139 -0.70 -10.30 -8.37
C TYR A 139 -1.17 -10.74 -9.75
N TYR A 140 -1.42 -9.81 -10.67
CA TYR A 140 -1.84 -10.14 -12.05
C TYR A 140 -0.79 -10.98 -12.78
N TYR A 141 0.50 -10.67 -12.61
CA TYR A 141 1.58 -11.46 -13.19
C TYR A 141 1.61 -12.90 -12.66
N ILE A 142 1.37 -13.12 -11.36
CA ILE A 142 1.29 -14.48 -10.78
C ILE A 142 0.18 -15.27 -11.42
N LEU A 143 -1.03 -14.70 -11.51
CA LEU A 143 -2.17 -15.42 -12.06
C LEU A 143 -1.98 -15.76 -13.53
N ARG A 144 -1.37 -14.84 -14.29
CA ARG A 144 -1.03 -15.08 -15.67
C ARG A 144 0.00 -16.20 -15.78
N TYR A 145 1.06 -16.18 -14.97
CA TYR A 145 2.09 -17.22 -14.95
C TYR A 145 1.51 -18.60 -14.59
N ASP A 146 0.74 -18.71 -13.50
CA ASP A 146 0.09 -19.97 -13.09
C ASP A 146 -0.83 -20.53 -14.18
N SER A 147 -1.55 -19.66 -14.90
CA SER A 147 -2.43 -20.06 -16.01
C SER A 147 -1.66 -20.56 -17.24
N VAL A 148 -0.43 -20.08 -17.45
CA VAL A 148 0.44 -20.44 -18.56
C VAL A 148 1.19 -21.73 -18.23
N CYS A 149 1.78 -21.86 -17.04
CA CYS A 149 2.41 -23.10 -16.59
C CYS A 149 1.41 -24.27 -16.49
N ALA A 150 0.16 -24.01 -16.11
CA ALA A 150 -0.90 -25.03 -16.15
C ALA A 150 -1.24 -25.50 -17.58
N LYS A 151 -0.86 -24.75 -18.62
CA LYS A 151 -1.17 -25.03 -20.04
C LYS A 151 0.03 -25.49 -20.86
N SER A 152 1.27 -25.25 -20.43
CA SER A 152 2.46 -25.59 -21.21
C SER A 152 3.67 -25.91 -20.34
N ALA A 153 4.12 -27.18 -20.40
CA ALA A 153 5.42 -27.64 -19.89
C ALA A 153 6.55 -27.35 -20.90
N HIS A 154 6.64 -26.11 -21.40
CA HIS A 154 7.62 -25.72 -22.43
C HIS A 154 8.80 -24.90 -21.85
N PRO A 155 10.05 -25.12 -22.28
CA PRO A 155 11.26 -24.53 -21.67
C PRO A 155 11.41 -23.01 -21.79
N GLU A 156 10.68 -22.36 -22.69
CA GLU A 156 10.75 -20.91 -22.92
C GLU A 156 10.12 -20.07 -21.80
N TYR A 157 9.26 -20.67 -20.97
CA TYR A 157 8.68 -20.02 -19.78
C TYR A 157 9.65 -19.93 -18.59
N PHE A 158 10.80 -20.61 -18.67
CA PHE A 158 11.86 -20.60 -17.65
C PHE A 158 12.57 -19.23 -17.56
N PHE A 159 12.53 -18.42 -18.62
CA PHE A 159 13.10 -17.08 -18.66
C PHE A 159 12.26 -16.04 -17.88
N GLU A 160 10.93 -16.12 -17.98
CA GLU A 160 10.02 -15.28 -17.19
C GLU A 160 10.10 -15.64 -15.69
N GLU A 161 10.28 -16.93 -15.36
CA GLU A 161 10.54 -17.40 -14.00
C GLU A 161 11.79 -16.76 -13.39
N LYS A 162 12.90 -16.67 -14.14
CA LYS A 162 14.14 -16.00 -13.70
C LYS A 162 13.99 -14.50 -13.52
N MET A 163 13.15 -13.83 -14.33
CA MET A 163 12.88 -12.39 -14.15
C MET A 163 11.96 -12.10 -12.95
N TYR A 164 10.98 -12.99 -12.71
CA TYR A 164 10.06 -12.89 -11.58
C TYR A 164 10.72 -13.28 -10.25
N ARG A 165 11.44 -14.41 -10.22
CA ARG A 165 12.36 -14.76 -9.12
C ARG A 165 13.54 -13.78 -9.03
N GLY A 166 13.92 -13.10 -10.09
CA GLY A 166 14.91 -12.02 -10.03
C GLY A 166 14.41 -10.78 -9.30
N ARG A 167 13.09 -10.55 -9.27
CA ARG A 167 12.45 -9.48 -8.47
C ARG A 167 12.04 -9.93 -7.08
N ILE A 168 11.55 -11.15 -6.87
CA ILE A 168 11.10 -11.61 -5.54
C ILE A 168 12.15 -12.44 -4.79
N ALA A 169 13.03 -13.16 -5.49
CA ALA A 169 13.96 -14.14 -4.92
C ALA A 169 15.40 -13.65 -4.75
N VAL A 170 15.64 -12.33 -4.71
CA VAL A 170 16.99 -11.81 -4.35
C VAL A 170 17.37 -12.19 -2.91
N ASN A 171 16.44 -12.60 -2.05
CA ASN A 171 16.74 -12.94 -0.65
C ASN A 171 16.15 -14.28 -0.13
N ASN A 172 15.87 -15.27 -0.99
CA ASN A 172 15.55 -16.62 -0.52
C ASN A 172 16.82 -17.47 -0.23
N PHE A 173 17.78 -16.89 0.49
CA PHE A 173 18.82 -17.62 1.20
C PHE A 173 18.60 -17.39 2.70
N TRP A 174 17.83 -18.29 3.33
CA TRP A 174 18.13 -19.07 4.54
C TRP A 174 16.94 -20.01 4.80
#